data_AF-A0A812WXB8-F1
#
_entry.id   AF-A0A812WXB8-F1
#
_cell.length_a   1.000
_cell.length_b   1.000
_cell.length_c   1.000
_cell.angle_alpha   90.00
_cell.angle_beta   90.00
_cell.angle_gamma   90.00
#
_symmetry.space_group_name_H-M   'P 1'
#
loop_
_entity.id
_entity.type
_entity.pdbx_description
1 polymer ?
#
loop_
_entity_poly.entity_id
_entity_poly.type
_entity_poly.pdbx_seq_one_letter_code
_entity_poly.pdbx_strand_id
1 'polypeptide(L)'
;MLAAPNGCWQMGGGPAIAEYCCSAYQHPEAVAECFNRVFTFDVCCRGKASPFVQWPLSFIILGFPGCGTTSMIRALEAHKSVSVLRRDRYGRPWNGTEMQALGKLIEAGNRSSILGFGLSLARGQRTSRKRLMSDPTAVFDAGKTWALLQVRQAKFLVMLRDPVSWLVSQTCKQPCGEDHYRWNLCHRLPNWASGPAGEHTLRAPLAEWVRVCLTMSTWDLCTGLSMASPYFSSAVQRLVAMLPHRDQLAMLSLEGLSAEPAATMRAVHNFLQLDLPRQFDSSTSPAAYNVNVAGATCRQGMHKSVDSRINMFFRRERRYLASALKAFAPGSLQLPAGWRRFLRPFPNMTADVAEKLARQPLKPVVVSTASKDLSQ
;
A
#
# COMPACT_ATOMS: atom_id res chain seq x y z
N MET A 1 13.29 13.73 26.25
CA MET A 1 13.43 14.23 24.86
C MET A 1 12.15 13.89 24.12
N LEU A 2 11.23 14.85 24.02
CA LEU A 2 9.96 14.68 23.34
C LEU A 2 10.20 14.83 21.84
N ALA A 3 9.86 13.79 21.06
CA ALA A 3 9.89 13.84 19.61
C ALA A 3 8.97 14.97 19.12
N ALA A 4 9.46 15.76 18.15
CA ALA A 4 8.67 16.82 17.53
C ALA A 4 7.35 16.24 16.97
N PRO A 5 6.19 16.90 17.20
CA PRO A 5 4.91 16.41 16.72
C PRO A 5 4.87 16.45 15.18
N ASN A 6 4.28 15.39 14.63
CA ASN A 6 4.30 15.02 13.22
C ASN A 6 3.22 15.78 12.44
N GLY A 7 3.57 16.25 11.24
CA GLY A 7 2.71 17.10 10.40
C GLY A 7 1.40 16.50 9.85
N CYS A 8 0.69 17.28 9.00
CA CYS A 8 -0.64 17.10 8.34
C CYS A 8 -0.94 15.68 7.81
N TRP A 9 0.08 14.84 7.68
CA TRP A 9 0.08 13.49 7.17
C TRP A 9 -0.58 12.47 8.13
N GLN A 10 -0.65 12.76 9.43
CA GLN A 10 -1.25 11.85 10.42
C GLN A 10 -2.79 11.90 10.48
N MET A 11 -3.45 12.88 9.85
CA MET A 11 -4.89 13.12 10.02
C MET A 11 -5.83 12.47 8.96
N GLY A 12 -5.35 11.59 8.08
CA GLY A 12 -6.22 10.86 7.13
C GLY A 12 -6.72 11.72 5.96
N GLY A 13 -5.93 11.79 4.88
CA GLY A 13 -6.13 12.72 3.75
C GLY A 13 -7.39 12.54 2.92
N GLY A 14 -8.17 13.63 2.82
CA GLY A 14 -9.20 13.93 1.82
C GLY A 14 -9.35 15.46 1.62
N PRO A 15 -10.40 15.96 0.94
CA PRO A 15 -10.66 17.40 0.75
C PRO A 15 -10.61 18.22 2.05
N ALA A 16 -11.02 17.61 3.15
CA ALA A 16 -10.98 18.19 4.50
C ALA A 16 -9.56 18.47 5.02
N ILE A 17 -8.52 17.77 4.55
CA ILE A 17 -7.13 18.06 4.92
C ILE A 17 -6.58 19.22 4.10
N ALA A 18 -6.91 19.31 2.81
CA ALA A 18 -6.60 20.52 2.06
C ALA A 18 -7.30 21.72 2.73
N GLU A 19 -8.57 21.60 3.08
CA GLU A 19 -9.30 22.65 3.80
C GLU A 19 -8.68 23.01 5.17
N TYR A 20 -8.27 22.01 5.96
CA TYR A 20 -7.55 22.21 7.22
C TYR A 20 -6.17 22.85 7.02
N CYS A 21 -5.29 22.26 6.21
CA CYS A 21 -3.94 22.77 6.01
C CYS A 21 -3.95 24.15 5.31
N CYS A 22 -4.94 24.42 4.46
CA CYS A 22 -5.09 25.70 3.76
C CYS A 22 -5.76 26.80 4.60
N SER A 23 -6.61 26.44 5.57
CA SER A 23 -7.13 27.39 6.57
C SER A 23 -6.12 27.66 7.68
N ALA A 24 -5.32 26.66 8.05
CA ALA A 24 -4.25 26.73 9.04
C ALA A 24 -3.08 27.67 8.67
N TYR A 25 -3.02 28.19 7.43
CA TYR A 25 -1.99 29.17 7.03
C TYR A 25 -2.01 30.45 7.88
N GLN A 26 -3.13 30.72 8.56
CA GLN A 26 -3.26 31.83 9.50
C GLN A 26 -2.62 31.54 10.88
N HIS A 27 -2.20 30.30 11.14
CA HIS A 27 -1.61 29.85 12.40
C HIS A 27 -0.20 29.30 12.17
N PRO A 28 0.87 30.08 12.46
CA PRO A 28 2.26 29.71 12.17
C PRO A 28 2.69 28.35 12.74
N GLU A 29 2.13 27.95 13.89
CA GLU A 29 2.42 26.67 14.55
C GLU A 29 1.86 25.48 13.76
N ALA A 30 0.68 25.63 13.14
CA ALA A 30 0.08 24.60 12.29
C ALA A 30 0.72 24.55 10.89
N VAL A 31 1.33 25.64 10.40
CA VAL A 31 2.01 25.69 9.09
C VAL A 31 3.17 24.70 9.00
N ALA A 32 3.95 24.53 10.08
CA ALA A 32 5.07 23.59 10.13
C ALA A 32 4.60 22.13 10.12
N GLU A 33 3.41 21.87 10.67
CA GLU A 33 2.76 20.57 10.56
C GLU A 33 2.24 20.37 9.13
N CYS A 34 1.64 21.39 8.53
CA CYS A 34 0.94 21.30 7.26
C CYS A 34 1.84 21.12 6.04
N PHE A 35 2.98 21.78 6.03
CA PHE A 35 3.78 21.97 4.84
C PHE A 35 5.23 21.53 5.06
N ASN A 36 5.84 21.00 4.00
CA ASN A 36 7.28 20.75 3.98
C ASN A 36 7.89 21.28 2.67
N ARG A 37 9.18 21.03 2.47
CA ARG A 37 9.93 21.51 1.30
C ARG A 37 9.38 21.03 -0.05
N VAL A 38 8.63 19.93 -0.07
CA VAL A 38 7.98 19.37 -1.28
C VAL A 38 6.50 19.76 -1.34
N PHE A 39 5.84 19.74 -0.20
CA PHE A 39 4.43 20.02 -0.01
C PHE A 39 4.26 21.45 0.48
N THR A 40 4.41 22.41 -0.42
CA THR A 40 4.27 23.83 -0.09
C THR A 40 2.80 24.26 -0.11
N PHE A 41 2.48 25.37 0.56
CA PHE A 41 1.16 26.00 0.49
C PHE A 41 0.71 26.22 -0.96
N ASP A 42 1.63 26.64 -1.82
CA ASP A 42 1.31 26.85 -3.23
C ASP A 42 0.88 25.57 -3.95
N VAL A 43 1.52 24.43 -3.66
CA VAL A 43 1.18 23.15 -4.30
C VAL A 43 -0.13 22.60 -3.71
N CYS A 44 -0.29 22.62 -2.39
CA CYS A 44 -1.44 22.05 -1.70
C CYS A 44 -2.71 22.91 -1.83
N CYS A 45 -2.58 24.23 -1.68
CA CYS A 45 -3.70 25.16 -1.52
C CYS A 45 -3.98 26.01 -2.75
N ARG A 46 -2.95 26.36 -3.51
CA ARG A 46 -3.11 27.14 -4.75
C ARG A 46 -3.12 26.27 -6.01
N GLY A 47 -3.03 24.95 -5.85
CA GLY A 47 -3.05 24.00 -6.96
C GLY A 47 -1.85 24.11 -7.92
N LYS A 48 -0.71 24.68 -7.48
CA LYS A 48 0.50 24.67 -8.31
C LYS A 48 0.93 23.23 -8.59
N ALA A 49 1.39 22.98 -9.81
CA ALA A 49 1.84 21.65 -10.19
C ALA A 49 3.01 21.18 -9.29
N SER A 50 2.81 20.01 -8.67
CA SER A 50 3.88 19.34 -7.94
C SER A 50 4.99 18.90 -8.92
N PRO A 51 6.24 18.77 -8.45
CA PRO A 51 7.34 18.29 -9.31
C PRO A 51 7.15 16.83 -9.77
N PHE A 52 6.21 16.07 -9.19
CA PHE A 52 5.88 14.71 -9.59
C PHE A 52 4.93 14.66 -10.79
N VAL A 53 4.18 15.73 -11.10
CA VAL A 53 3.22 15.76 -12.22
C VAL A 53 3.89 15.43 -13.56
N GLN A 54 5.17 15.78 -13.72
CA GLN A 54 5.94 15.57 -14.95
C GLN A 54 6.59 14.18 -15.03
N TRP A 55 6.44 13.34 -14.00
CA TRP A 55 7.06 12.02 -14.01
C TRP A 55 6.40 11.14 -15.07
N PRO A 56 7.16 10.51 -15.97
CA PRO A 56 6.59 9.84 -17.13
C PRO A 56 6.15 8.40 -16.82
N LEU A 57 5.49 8.18 -15.67
CA LEU A 57 5.01 6.88 -15.23
C LEU A 57 3.61 6.62 -15.77
N SER A 58 3.35 5.39 -16.24
CA SER A 58 2.02 4.97 -16.71
C SER A 58 1.25 4.22 -15.65
N PHE A 59 1.95 3.48 -14.78
CA PHE A 59 1.32 2.85 -13.63
C PHE A 59 2.29 2.58 -12.49
N ILE A 60 1.75 2.53 -11.27
CA ILE A 60 2.49 2.48 -10.01
C ILE A 60 1.87 1.40 -9.11
N ILE A 61 2.70 0.51 -8.56
CA ILE A 61 2.27 -0.47 -7.54
C ILE A 61 2.66 0.07 -6.15
N LEU A 62 1.66 0.46 -5.35
CA LEU A 62 1.84 1.18 -4.07
C LEU A 62 1.97 0.30 -2.82
N GLY A 63 1.62 -1.00 -2.92
CA GLY A 63 1.60 -1.89 -1.77
C GLY A 63 0.58 -3.00 -1.88
N PHE A 64 0.44 -3.86 -0.87
CA PHE A 64 1.24 -3.94 0.37
C PHE A 64 2.44 -4.90 0.20
N PRO A 65 3.55 -4.74 0.94
CA PRO A 65 4.68 -5.66 0.84
C PRO A 65 4.24 -7.05 1.29
N GLY A 66 4.70 -8.13 0.64
CA GLY A 66 4.28 -9.50 1.00
C GLY A 66 2.87 -9.89 0.52
N CYS A 67 2.20 -9.04 -0.26
CA CYS A 67 0.93 -9.35 -0.93
C CYS A 67 1.11 -9.80 -2.38
N GLY A 68 2.32 -10.16 -2.82
CA GLY A 68 2.59 -10.67 -4.17
C GLY A 68 2.93 -9.62 -5.22
N THR A 69 3.25 -8.39 -4.81
CA THR A 69 3.68 -7.30 -5.70
C THR A 69 4.85 -7.71 -6.60
N THR A 70 5.85 -8.43 -6.08
CA THR A 70 6.98 -8.95 -6.86
C THR A 70 6.52 -9.87 -8.00
N SER A 71 5.59 -10.78 -7.74
CA SER A 71 5.07 -11.69 -8.76
C SER A 71 4.28 -10.93 -9.83
N MET A 72 3.48 -9.93 -9.43
CA MET A 72 2.77 -9.06 -10.36
C MET A 72 3.74 -8.24 -11.23
N ILE A 73 4.81 -7.68 -10.66
CA ILE A 73 5.83 -6.93 -11.40
C ILE A 73 6.47 -7.82 -12.46
N ARG A 74 6.87 -9.06 -12.11
CA ARG A 74 7.46 -10.01 -13.06
C ARG A 74 6.49 -10.37 -14.19
N ALA A 75 5.22 -10.62 -13.86
CA ALA A 75 4.21 -10.92 -14.87
C ALA A 75 3.98 -9.74 -15.84
N LEU A 76 3.97 -8.50 -15.33
CA LEU A 76 3.85 -7.30 -16.16
C LEU A 76 5.12 -7.02 -16.97
N GLU A 77 6.31 -7.29 -16.41
CA GLU A 77 7.58 -7.10 -17.11
C GLU A 77 7.71 -7.97 -18.36
N ALA A 78 7.14 -9.18 -18.34
CA ALA A 78 7.12 -10.06 -19.51
C ALA A 78 6.35 -9.45 -20.70
N HIS A 79 5.52 -8.42 -20.47
CA HIS A 79 4.74 -7.78 -21.51
C HIS A 79 5.59 -6.83 -22.37
N LYS A 80 5.53 -7.01 -23.70
CA LYS A 80 6.36 -6.27 -24.70
C LYS A 80 6.27 -4.74 -24.64
N SER A 81 5.15 -4.22 -24.15
CA SER A 81 4.88 -2.78 -24.05
C SER A 81 5.14 -2.21 -22.66
N VAL A 82 5.58 -3.03 -21.70
CA VAL A 82 5.86 -2.60 -20.33
C VAL A 82 7.35 -2.47 -20.14
N SER A 83 7.74 -1.46 -19.35
CA SER A 83 9.10 -1.29 -18.91
C SER A 83 9.15 -1.01 -17.42
N VAL A 84 9.79 -1.89 -16.67
CA VAL A 84 9.92 -1.77 -15.22
C VAL A 84 11.15 -0.92 -14.90
N LEU A 85 10.94 0.14 -14.13
CA LEU A 85 12.03 0.94 -13.61
C LEU A 85 12.71 0.17 -12.49
N ARG A 86 13.99 -0.15 -12.70
CA ARG A 86 14.82 -0.94 -11.79
C ARG A 86 16.12 -0.25 -11.39
N ARG A 87 16.36 0.98 -11.83
CA ARG A 87 17.67 1.64 -11.72
C ARG A 87 17.53 3.04 -11.14
N ASP A 88 18.47 3.44 -10.31
CA ASP A 88 18.52 4.77 -9.70
C ASP A 88 18.95 5.83 -10.73
N ARG A 89 19.03 7.09 -10.31
CA ARG A 89 19.45 8.21 -11.17
C ARG A 89 20.87 8.03 -11.76
N TYR A 90 21.67 7.12 -11.22
CA TYR A 90 23.02 6.78 -11.65
C TYR A 90 23.08 5.46 -12.43
N GLY A 91 21.94 4.86 -12.76
CA GLY A 91 21.87 3.62 -13.52
C GLY A 91 22.21 2.37 -12.71
N ARG A 92 22.37 2.47 -11.39
CA ARG A 92 22.62 1.32 -10.51
C ARG A 92 21.32 0.57 -10.27
N PRO A 93 21.30 -0.77 -10.30
CA PRO A 93 20.10 -1.52 -9.94
C PRO A 93 19.65 -1.07 -8.55
N TRP A 94 18.35 -0.83 -8.39
CA TRP A 94 17.76 -0.62 -7.09
C TRP A 94 18.03 -1.88 -6.27
N ASN A 95 18.86 -1.72 -5.25
CA ASN A 95 19.04 -2.71 -4.20
C ASN A 95 17.64 -2.98 -3.61
N GLY A 96 17.40 -4.15 -3.01
CA GLY A 96 16.09 -4.56 -2.45
C GLY A 96 15.43 -3.58 -1.45
N THR A 97 16.08 -2.46 -1.16
CA THR A 97 15.57 -1.24 -0.54
C THR A 97 14.97 -0.24 -1.55
N GLU A 98 14.26 -0.73 -2.59
CA GLU A 98 13.49 0.04 -3.59
C GLU A 98 12.63 1.18 -2.99
N MET A 99 12.34 1.09 -1.69
CA MET A 99 11.59 2.01 -0.80
C MET A 99 12.29 3.34 -0.45
N GLN A 100 13.61 3.46 -0.64
CA GLN A 100 14.38 4.60 -0.11
C GLN A 100 14.54 5.75 -1.10
N ALA A 101 14.42 5.54 -2.41
CA ALA A 101 14.65 6.61 -3.38
C ALA A 101 13.60 7.72 -3.26
N LEU A 102 12.32 7.34 -3.19
CA LEU A 102 11.23 8.31 -3.00
C LEU A 102 11.31 8.98 -1.63
N GLY A 103 11.55 8.22 -0.55
CA GLY A 103 11.74 8.76 0.79
C GLY A 103 12.86 9.79 0.84
N LYS A 104 14.05 9.45 0.33
CA LYS A 104 15.21 10.36 0.25
C LYS A 104 14.95 11.60 -0.61
N LEU A 105 14.19 11.46 -1.71
CA LEU A 105 13.81 12.60 -2.56
C LEU A 105 12.86 13.55 -1.84
N ILE A 106 11.90 13.01 -1.07
CA ILE A 106 10.96 13.78 -0.26
C ILE A 106 11.69 14.46 0.90
N GLU A 107 12.52 13.72 1.64
CA GLU A 107 13.34 14.21 2.75
C GLU A 107 14.30 15.32 2.31
N ALA A 108 14.98 15.14 1.17
CA ALA A 108 15.87 16.15 0.63
C ALA A 108 15.14 17.46 0.29
N GLY A 109 13.84 17.38 -0.06
CA GLY A 109 13.00 18.55 -0.26
C GLY A 109 13.36 19.41 -1.47
N ASN A 110 14.29 18.95 -2.32
CA ASN A 110 14.84 19.75 -3.39
C ASN A 110 14.04 19.52 -4.69
N ARG A 111 13.25 20.52 -5.10
CA ARG A 111 12.46 20.49 -6.34
C ARG A 111 13.29 20.08 -7.56
N SER A 112 14.50 20.62 -7.71
CA SER A 112 15.40 20.30 -8.83
C SER A 112 15.87 18.84 -8.80
N SER A 113 16.06 18.26 -7.61
CA SER A 113 16.39 16.84 -7.49
C SER A 113 15.22 15.93 -7.86
N ILE A 114 13.99 16.30 -7.48
CA ILE A 114 12.77 15.54 -7.82
C ILE A 114 12.49 15.62 -9.33
N LEU A 115 12.63 16.80 -9.93
CA LEU A 115 12.49 17.00 -11.38
C LEU A 115 13.60 16.26 -12.14
N GLY A 116 14.86 16.39 -11.71
CA GLY A 116 15.99 15.68 -12.29
C GLY A 116 15.83 14.16 -12.23
N PHE A 117 15.26 13.64 -11.14
CA PHE A 117 14.91 12.22 -11.06
C PHE A 117 13.82 11.86 -12.08
N GLY A 118 12.72 12.62 -12.15
CA GLY A 118 11.67 12.41 -13.15
C GLY A 118 12.19 12.41 -14.60
N LEU A 119 13.13 13.32 -14.92
CA LEU A 119 13.82 13.35 -16.20
C LEU A 119 14.71 12.11 -16.42
N SER A 120 15.36 11.60 -15.37
CA SER A 120 16.13 10.36 -15.46
C SER A 120 15.26 9.14 -15.76
N LEU A 121 14.02 9.10 -15.24
CA LEU A 121 13.04 8.06 -15.59
C LEU A 121 12.65 8.10 -17.07
N ALA A 122 12.83 9.26 -17.73
CA ALA A 122 12.58 9.43 -19.14
C ALA A 122 13.71 8.92 -20.06
N ARG A 123 14.95 8.84 -19.55
CA ARG A 123 16.15 8.56 -20.35
C ARG A 123 16.36 7.06 -20.58
N GLY A 124 16.80 6.70 -21.78
CA GLY A 124 17.36 5.37 -22.08
C GLY A 124 16.36 4.26 -22.43
N GLN A 125 15.10 4.58 -22.78
CA GLN A 125 14.12 3.55 -23.15
C GLN A 125 13.29 3.95 -24.37
N ARG A 126 12.92 2.95 -25.18
CA ARG A 126 12.06 3.10 -26.36
C ARG A 126 10.78 3.84 -25.97
N THR A 127 10.51 4.95 -26.66
CA THR A 127 9.42 5.91 -26.40
C THR A 127 8.02 5.30 -26.37
N SER A 128 7.83 4.07 -26.86
CA SER A 128 6.54 3.40 -26.97
C SER A 128 6.14 2.54 -25.76
N ARG A 129 7.00 2.33 -24.76
CA ARG A 129 6.69 1.46 -23.62
C ARG A 129 6.07 2.22 -22.44
N LYS A 130 5.03 1.65 -21.85
CA LYS A 130 4.41 2.09 -20.59
C LYS A 130 5.35 1.81 -19.43
N ARG A 131 5.56 2.80 -18.56
CA ARG A 131 6.54 2.72 -17.47
C ARG A 131 5.87 2.32 -16.15
N LEU A 132 6.44 1.29 -15.52
CA LEU A 132 6.05 0.77 -14.21
C LEU A 132 7.07 1.17 -13.16
N MET A 133 6.58 1.67 -12.03
CA MET A 133 7.34 1.77 -10.78
C MET A 133 6.62 1.00 -9.68
N SER A 134 7.35 0.43 -8.73
CA SER A 134 6.76 -0.13 -7.52
C SER A 134 7.48 0.40 -6.29
N ASP A 135 6.71 0.84 -5.30
CA ASP A 135 7.15 1.01 -3.92
C ASP A 135 6.06 0.42 -3.03
N PRO A 136 6.16 -0.86 -2.64
CA PRO A 136 5.12 -1.50 -1.86
C PRO A 136 4.91 -0.89 -0.46
N THR A 137 5.85 -0.08 0.03
CA THR A 137 5.76 0.55 1.35
C THR A 137 5.18 1.95 1.31
N ALA A 138 5.04 2.53 0.12
CA ALA A 138 4.44 3.85 -0.03
C ALA A 138 3.06 3.92 0.64
N VAL A 139 2.25 2.86 0.59
CA VAL A 139 0.92 2.81 1.22
C VAL A 139 0.92 3.06 2.74
N PHE A 140 2.02 2.76 3.43
CA PHE A 140 2.17 3.02 4.87
C PHE A 140 2.55 4.46 5.19
N ASP A 141 3.14 5.17 4.23
CA ASP A 141 3.61 6.54 4.37
C ASP A 141 2.70 7.49 3.57
N ALA A 142 1.96 8.34 4.28
CA ALA A 142 1.02 9.24 3.65
C ALA A 142 1.69 10.25 2.71
N GLY A 143 2.91 10.72 3.04
CA GLY A 143 3.69 11.64 2.20
C GLY A 143 4.14 10.98 0.91
N LYS A 144 4.66 9.76 0.98
CA LYS A 144 5.01 8.95 -0.21
C LYS A 144 3.78 8.65 -1.06
N THR A 145 2.68 8.21 -0.43
CA THR A 145 1.41 7.92 -1.12
C THR A 145 0.95 9.16 -1.88
N TRP A 146 0.82 10.30 -1.20
CA TRP A 146 0.34 11.53 -1.82
C TRP A 146 1.26 11.99 -2.96
N ALA A 147 2.58 11.95 -2.79
CA ALA A 147 3.54 12.33 -3.81
C ALA A 147 3.36 11.52 -5.10
N LEU A 148 3.15 10.20 -4.97
CA LEU A 148 2.92 9.31 -6.11
C LEU A 148 1.55 9.55 -6.76
N LEU A 149 0.53 9.88 -5.97
CA LEU A 149 -0.80 10.23 -6.49
C LEU A 149 -0.81 11.52 -7.32
N GLN A 150 0.22 12.36 -7.20
CA GLN A 150 0.36 13.55 -8.04
C GLN A 150 0.78 13.23 -9.48
N VAL A 151 1.21 12.01 -9.80
CA VAL A 151 1.55 11.60 -11.16
C VAL A 151 0.26 11.38 -11.96
N ARG A 152 -0.28 12.45 -12.54
CA ARG A 152 -1.65 12.51 -13.08
C ARG A 152 -2.02 11.42 -14.09
N GLN A 153 -1.08 10.98 -14.92
CA GLN A 153 -1.35 9.94 -15.92
C GLN A 153 -1.23 8.50 -15.38
N ALA A 154 -0.77 8.31 -14.15
CA ALA A 154 -0.50 6.97 -13.63
C ALA A 154 -1.79 6.27 -13.20
N LYS A 155 -1.90 4.98 -13.51
CA LYS A 155 -2.84 4.05 -12.87
C LYS A 155 -2.16 3.40 -11.64
N PHE A 156 -2.88 3.26 -10.55
CA PHE A 156 -2.41 2.72 -9.28
C PHE A 156 -2.93 1.30 -9.08
N LEU A 157 -2.03 0.39 -8.77
CA LEU A 157 -2.33 -0.98 -8.40
C LEU A 157 -2.00 -1.21 -6.92
N VAL A 158 -2.97 -1.77 -6.20
CA VAL A 158 -2.77 -2.22 -4.82
C VAL A 158 -3.10 -3.69 -4.71
N MET A 159 -2.14 -4.46 -4.22
CA MET A 159 -2.30 -5.86 -3.89
C MET A 159 -2.59 -6.02 -2.41
N LEU A 160 -3.72 -6.65 -2.11
CA LEU A 160 -4.16 -7.03 -0.79
C LEU A 160 -3.99 -8.54 -0.61
N ARG A 161 -3.90 -8.94 0.65
CA ARG A 161 -3.87 -10.32 1.09
C ARG A 161 -4.70 -10.42 2.36
N ASP A 162 -5.22 -11.60 2.67
CA ASP A 162 -5.82 -11.86 3.97
C ASP A 162 -4.84 -11.42 5.09
N PRO A 163 -5.24 -10.51 6.00
CA PRO A 163 -4.31 -9.88 6.95
C PRO A 163 -3.65 -10.89 7.90
N VAL A 164 -4.35 -11.98 8.25
CA VAL A 164 -3.76 -13.07 9.06
C VAL A 164 -2.73 -13.84 8.24
N SER A 165 -3.07 -14.22 7.01
CA SER A 165 -2.14 -14.90 6.11
C SER A 165 -0.93 -14.05 5.75
N TRP A 166 -1.12 -12.74 5.66
CA TRP A 166 -0.05 -11.78 5.52
C TRP A 166 0.84 -11.74 6.77
N LEU A 167 0.26 -11.61 7.96
CA LEU A 167 1.00 -11.56 9.22
C LEU A 167 1.85 -12.82 9.40
N VAL A 168 1.26 -14.01 9.21
CA VAL A 168 1.98 -15.29 9.21
C VAL A 168 3.16 -15.26 8.22
N SER A 169 2.93 -14.72 7.02
CA SER A 169 3.98 -14.62 6.02
C SER A 169 5.09 -13.64 6.38
N GLN A 170 4.81 -12.56 7.11
CA GLN A 170 5.84 -11.63 7.57
C GLN A 170 6.62 -12.22 8.74
N THR A 171 5.92 -12.77 9.72
CA THR A 171 6.54 -13.42 10.88
C THR A 171 7.48 -14.54 10.46
N CYS A 172 7.07 -15.40 9.52
CA CYS A 172 7.94 -16.47 9.01
C CYS A 172 9.14 -15.98 8.17
N LYS A 173 9.10 -14.75 7.63
CA LYS A 173 10.24 -14.16 6.90
C LYS A 173 11.26 -13.51 7.83
N GLN A 174 10.82 -13.04 9.00
CA GLN A 174 11.69 -12.33 9.93
C GLN A 174 12.65 -13.30 10.62
N PRO A 175 13.98 -13.07 10.57
CA PRO A 175 14.92 -13.88 11.35
C PRO A 175 14.67 -13.69 12.86
N CYS A 176 14.84 -14.76 13.64
CA CYS A 176 14.78 -14.66 15.09
C CYS A 176 15.98 -13.84 15.60
N GLY A 177 15.69 -12.83 16.41
CA GLY A 177 16.64 -11.86 16.96
C GLY A 177 16.50 -11.81 18.47
N GLU A 178 17.32 -11.03 19.16
CA GLU A 178 17.36 -11.01 20.63
C GLU A 178 16.00 -10.71 21.26
N ASP A 179 15.27 -9.73 20.74
CA ASP A 179 13.93 -9.40 21.22
C ASP A 179 12.95 -10.56 21.05
N HIS A 180 13.04 -11.31 19.94
CA HIS A 180 12.20 -12.49 19.73
C HIS A 180 12.44 -13.58 20.78
N TYR A 181 13.70 -13.79 21.20
CA TYR A 181 14.01 -14.74 22.26
C TYR A 181 13.59 -14.20 23.63
N ARG A 182 13.81 -12.91 23.90
CA ARG A 182 13.43 -12.25 25.17
C ARG A 182 11.93 -12.34 25.44
N TRP A 183 11.12 -12.25 24.38
CA TRP A 183 9.66 -12.38 24.45
C TRP A 183 9.15 -13.81 24.30
N ASN A 184 10.03 -14.83 24.29
CA ASN A 184 9.66 -16.24 24.09
C ASN A 184 8.90 -16.50 22.78
N LEU A 185 9.14 -15.69 21.74
CA LEU A 185 8.55 -15.85 20.41
C LEU A 185 9.37 -16.79 19.52
N CYS A 186 10.66 -16.91 19.82
CA CYS A 186 11.55 -17.89 19.23
C CYS A 186 12.29 -18.67 20.33
N HIS A 187 12.57 -19.94 20.06
CA HIS A 187 13.39 -20.80 20.90
C HIS A 187 14.49 -21.44 20.05
N ARG A 188 15.72 -21.47 20.56
CA ARG A 188 16.82 -22.17 19.88
C ARG A 188 16.60 -23.67 20.02
N LEU A 189 16.56 -24.38 18.90
CA LEU A 189 16.54 -25.83 18.91
C LEU A 189 17.97 -26.35 19.00
N PRO A 190 18.23 -27.40 19.79
CA PRO A 190 19.53 -28.06 19.76
C PRO A 190 19.78 -28.68 18.37
N ASN A 191 21.05 -28.81 17.98
CA ASN A 191 21.46 -29.25 16.63
C ASN A 191 20.89 -30.61 16.19
N TRP A 192 20.53 -31.48 17.13
CA TRP A 192 19.93 -32.79 16.84
C TRP A 192 18.40 -32.73 16.66
N ALA A 193 17.75 -31.63 17.07
CA ALA A 193 16.31 -31.40 16.95
C ALA A 193 15.94 -30.47 15.79
N SER A 194 16.93 -29.91 15.07
CA SER A 194 16.65 -29.16 13.85
C SER A 194 16.10 -30.10 12.78
N GLY A 195 14.90 -29.79 12.28
CA GLY A 195 14.22 -30.62 11.29
C GLY A 195 14.99 -30.72 9.96
N PRO A 196 14.50 -31.53 9.00
CA PRO A 196 15.16 -31.79 7.71
C PRO A 196 15.43 -30.54 6.85
N ALA A 197 14.87 -29.38 7.22
CA ALA A 197 15.09 -28.08 6.59
C ALA A 197 16.20 -27.23 7.25
N GLY A 198 16.94 -27.75 8.24
CA GLY A 198 17.98 -26.99 8.95
C GLY A 198 17.43 -25.88 9.85
N GLU A 199 16.18 -26.00 10.30
CA GLU A 199 15.56 -25.00 11.16
C GLU A 199 16.14 -25.12 12.58
N HIS A 200 17.02 -24.19 12.95
CA HIS A 200 17.60 -24.09 14.30
C HIS A 200 16.72 -23.32 15.30
N THR A 201 15.52 -22.92 14.88
CA THR A 201 14.61 -22.12 15.72
C THR A 201 13.18 -22.62 15.66
N LEU A 202 12.59 -22.87 16.83
CA LEU A 202 11.16 -23.10 16.98
C LEU A 202 10.47 -21.77 17.24
N ARG A 203 9.36 -21.51 16.55
CA ARG A 203 8.58 -20.27 16.70
C ARG A 203 7.32 -20.51 17.51
N ALA A 204 6.97 -19.54 18.34
CA ALA A 204 5.72 -19.54 19.09
C ALA A 204 4.49 -19.50 18.15
N PRO A 205 3.33 -19.99 18.60
CA PRO A 205 2.05 -19.85 17.89
C PRO A 205 1.71 -18.40 17.54
N LEU A 206 0.98 -18.17 16.45
CA LEU A 206 0.66 -16.80 15.99
C LEU A 206 -0.07 -15.97 17.05
N ALA A 207 -0.89 -16.60 17.89
CA ALA A 207 -1.59 -15.93 18.99
C ALA A 207 -0.64 -15.19 19.92
N GLU A 208 0.52 -15.78 20.20
CA GLU A 208 1.52 -15.22 21.10
C GLU A 208 2.23 -14.02 20.47
N TRP A 209 2.57 -14.12 19.18
CA TRP A 209 3.09 -13.00 18.40
C TRP A 209 2.12 -11.81 18.41
N VAL A 210 0.84 -12.06 18.13
CA VAL A 210 -0.22 -11.03 18.17
C VAL A 210 -0.32 -10.43 19.57
N ARG A 211 -0.34 -11.27 20.62
CA ARG A 211 -0.41 -10.81 22.01
C ARG A 211 0.74 -9.86 22.34
N VAL A 212 1.99 -10.23 22.04
CA VAL A 212 3.18 -9.42 22.33
C VAL A 212 3.15 -8.11 21.52
N CYS A 213 2.85 -8.15 20.22
CA CYS A 213 2.78 -6.95 19.39
C CYS A 213 1.69 -5.97 19.89
N LEU A 214 0.56 -6.48 20.38
CA LEU A 214 -0.46 -5.65 21.04
C LEU A 214 0.03 -5.07 22.38
N THR A 215 0.72 -5.86 23.21
CA THR A 215 1.30 -5.38 24.48
C THR A 215 2.33 -4.28 24.25
N MET A 216 3.15 -4.39 23.22
CA MET A 216 4.15 -3.37 22.86
C MET A 216 3.56 -2.18 22.10
N SER A 217 2.28 -2.24 21.72
CA SER A 217 1.63 -1.24 20.85
C SER A 217 2.37 -1.00 19.52
N THR A 218 3.07 -2.03 19.01
CA THR A 218 3.79 -1.98 17.73
C THR A 218 3.79 -3.35 17.05
N TRP A 219 3.79 -3.35 15.72
CA TRP A 219 3.86 -4.56 14.90
C TRP A 219 5.26 -4.81 14.34
N ASP A 220 6.24 -3.98 14.70
CA ASP A 220 7.61 -4.06 14.17
C ASP A 220 8.25 -5.42 14.50
N LEU A 221 8.01 -5.95 15.70
CA LEU A 221 8.50 -7.28 16.09
C LEU A 221 7.87 -8.39 15.22
N CYS A 222 6.59 -8.27 14.87
CA CYS A 222 5.89 -9.26 14.06
C CYS A 222 6.25 -9.18 12.57
N THR A 223 6.59 -7.99 12.08
CA THR A 223 6.68 -7.70 10.65
C THR A 223 8.07 -7.36 10.16
N GLY A 224 8.96 -6.91 11.06
CA GLY A 224 10.26 -6.27 10.81
C GLY A 224 10.19 -5.09 9.85
N LEU A 225 9.03 -4.46 9.71
CA LEU A 225 8.78 -3.32 8.86
C LEU A 225 8.18 -2.21 9.73
N SER A 226 8.96 -1.14 9.94
CA SER A 226 8.46 0.02 10.67
C SER A 226 7.18 0.57 10.04
N MET A 227 6.20 0.92 10.87
CA MET A 227 4.87 1.43 10.47
C MET A 227 3.96 0.41 9.77
N ALA A 228 4.45 -0.80 9.46
CA ALA A 228 3.61 -1.82 8.86
C ALA A 228 2.66 -2.38 9.92
N SER A 229 1.41 -2.61 9.52
CA SER A 229 0.37 -3.11 10.41
C SER A 229 -0.54 -4.06 9.66
N PRO A 230 -1.06 -5.13 10.28
CA PRO A 230 -2.07 -5.99 9.66
C PRO A 230 -3.42 -5.27 9.50
N TYR A 231 -3.59 -4.06 10.04
CA TYR A 231 -4.77 -3.20 9.85
C TYR A 231 -4.66 -2.35 8.58
N PHE A 232 -4.71 -3.00 7.42
CA PHE A 232 -4.61 -2.36 6.11
C PHE A 232 -5.72 -1.34 5.85
N SER A 233 -6.88 -1.50 6.48
CA SER A 233 -8.06 -0.66 6.32
C SER A 233 -7.76 0.82 6.50
N SER A 234 -6.97 1.17 7.53
CA SER A 234 -6.55 2.55 7.78
C SER A 234 -5.77 3.14 6.59
N ALA A 235 -4.84 2.37 6.03
CA ALA A 235 -4.02 2.78 4.90
C ALA A 235 -4.81 2.80 3.59
N VAL A 236 -5.75 1.86 3.41
CA VAL A 236 -6.68 1.84 2.27
C VAL A 236 -7.64 3.04 2.32
N GLN A 237 -8.25 3.33 3.48
CA GLN A 237 -9.14 4.49 3.67
C GLN A 237 -8.43 5.78 3.29
N ARG A 238 -7.22 5.94 3.82
CA ARG A 238 -6.36 7.09 3.56
C ARG A 238 -5.97 7.19 2.09
N LEU A 239 -5.58 6.08 1.45
CA LEU A 239 -5.29 6.06 0.02
C LEU A 239 -6.51 6.49 -0.80
N VAL A 240 -7.67 5.89 -0.52
CA VAL A 240 -8.91 6.16 -1.25
C VAL A 240 -9.33 7.61 -1.12
N ALA A 241 -9.21 8.18 0.07
CA ALA A 241 -9.58 9.58 0.30
C ALA A 241 -8.59 10.57 -0.35
N MET A 242 -7.35 10.17 -0.62
CA MET A 242 -6.37 10.98 -1.37
C MET A 242 -6.43 10.83 -2.89
N LEU A 243 -7.19 9.87 -3.43
CA LEU A 243 -7.22 9.62 -4.86
C LEU A 243 -7.83 10.80 -5.62
N PRO A 244 -7.17 11.31 -6.67
CA PRO A 244 -7.74 12.35 -7.50
C PRO A 244 -8.93 11.82 -8.31
N HIS A 245 -8.83 10.59 -8.82
CA HIS A 245 -9.89 9.94 -9.59
C HIS A 245 -9.99 8.45 -9.24
N ARG A 246 -11.22 7.98 -9.04
CA ARG A 246 -11.49 6.60 -8.62
C ARG A 246 -11.06 5.56 -9.65
N ASP A 247 -11.22 5.86 -10.93
CA ASP A 247 -10.86 4.98 -12.06
C ASP A 247 -9.34 4.80 -12.22
N GLN A 248 -8.54 5.57 -11.50
CA GLN A 248 -7.09 5.40 -11.48
C GLN A 248 -6.63 4.32 -10.51
N LEU A 249 -7.48 3.80 -9.62
CA LEU A 249 -7.10 2.76 -8.67
C LEU A 249 -7.74 1.42 -9.01
N ALA A 250 -6.94 0.36 -9.01
CA ALA A 250 -7.44 -1.01 -8.93
C ALA A 250 -6.84 -1.75 -7.72
N MET A 251 -7.69 -2.50 -7.03
CA MET A 251 -7.31 -3.37 -5.92
C MET A 251 -7.47 -4.83 -6.31
N LEU A 252 -6.43 -5.61 -6.05
CA LEU A 252 -6.35 -7.04 -6.38
C LEU A 252 -6.06 -7.83 -5.11
N SER A 253 -6.56 -9.05 -5.03
CA SER A 253 -6.20 -9.96 -3.95
C SER A 253 -5.16 -10.97 -4.41
N LEU A 254 -4.18 -11.27 -3.56
CA LEU A 254 -3.21 -12.36 -3.82
C LEU A 254 -3.93 -13.70 -3.96
N GLU A 255 -4.97 -13.92 -3.18
CA GLU A 255 -5.79 -15.13 -3.24
C GLU A 255 -6.46 -15.27 -4.62
N GLY A 256 -6.95 -14.16 -5.20
CA GLY A 256 -7.53 -14.17 -6.54
C GLY A 256 -6.50 -14.39 -7.64
N LEU A 257 -5.32 -13.78 -7.50
CA LEU A 257 -4.20 -14.02 -8.41
C LEU A 257 -3.75 -15.50 -8.38
N SER A 258 -3.83 -16.14 -7.22
CA SER A 258 -3.44 -17.55 -7.04
C SER A 258 -4.52 -18.51 -7.57
N ALA A 259 -5.80 -18.21 -7.32
CA ALA A 259 -6.91 -19.06 -7.71
C ALA A 259 -7.22 -18.97 -9.22
N GLU A 260 -7.22 -17.76 -9.78
CA GLU A 260 -7.59 -17.49 -11.18
C GLU A 260 -6.59 -16.51 -11.83
N PRO A 261 -5.34 -16.93 -12.07
CA PRO A 261 -4.29 -16.06 -12.58
C PRO A 261 -4.63 -15.46 -13.94
N ALA A 262 -5.18 -16.24 -14.86
CA ALA A 262 -5.53 -15.78 -16.21
C ALA A 262 -6.67 -14.74 -16.20
N ALA A 263 -7.69 -14.92 -15.36
CA ALA A 263 -8.77 -13.93 -15.22
C ALA A 263 -8.27 -12.64 -14.58
N THR A 264 -7.48 -12.77 -13.50
CA THR A 264 -6.88 -11.63 -12.80
C THR A 264 -5.96 -10.83 -13.74
N MET A 265 -5.07 -11.50 -14.46
CA MET A 265 -4.16 -10.81 -15.38
C MET A 265 -4.89 -10.18 -16.57
N ARG A 266 -5.93 -10.80 -17.13
CA ARG A 266 -6.78 -10.14 -18.15
C ARG A 266 -7.40 -8.84 -17.63
N ALA A 267 -7.95 -8.86 -16.41
CA ALA A 267 -8.51 -7.67 -15.80
C ALA A 267 -7.45 -6.57 -15.58
N VAL A 268 -6.23 -6.95 -15.17
CA VAL A 268 -5.10 -6.02 -15.06
C VAL A 268 -4.69 -5.44 -16.40
N HIS A 269 -4.56 -6.25 -17.46
CA HIS A 269 -4.22 -5.74 -18.80
C HIS A 269 -5.27 -4.74 -19.29
N ASN A 270 -6.56 -5.06 -19.13
CA ASN A 270 -7.65 -4.15 -19.50
C ASN A 270 -7.59 -2.83 -18.73
N PHE A 271 -7.41 -2.90 -17.40
CA PHE A 271 -7.30 -1.72 -16.54
C PHE A 271 -6.09 -0.84 -16.91
N LEU A 272 -4.96 -1.46 -17.20
CA LEU A 272 -3.73 -0.78 -17.62
C LEU A 272 -3.73 -0.43 -19.12
N GLN A 273 -4.79 -0.77 -19.86
CA GLN A 273 -4.91 -0.60 -21.32
C GLN A 273 -3.70 -1.20 -22.07
N LEU A 274 -3.33 -2.42 -21.71
CA LEU A 274 -2.31 -3.22 -22.38
C LEU A 274 -2.99 -4.20 -23.35
N ASP A 275 -2.32 -4.50 -24.45
CA ASP A 275 -2.75 -5.57 -25.36
C ASP A 275 -2.89 -6.88 -24.57
N LEU A 276 -3.91 -7.67 -24.86
CA LEU A 276 -4.01 -9.01 -24.29
C LEU A 276 -2.98 -9.94 -24.97
N PRO A 277 -2.25 -10.77 -24.20
CA PRO A 277 -1.38 -11.77 -24.80
C PRO A 277 -2.22 -12.78 -25.60
N ARG A 278 -1.72 -13.19 -26.78
CA ARG A 278 -2.40 -14.17 -27.66
C ARG A 278 -2.61 -15.53 -26.98
N GLN A 279 -1.75 -15.89 -26.03
CA GLN A 279 -1.87 -17.06 -25.17
C GLN A 279 -1.45 -16.68 -23.74
N PHE A 280 -2.26 -17.04 -22.74
CA PHE A 280 -1.86 -16.97 -21.35
C PHE A 280 -1.12 -18.26 -21.00
N ASP A 281 0.21 -18.21 -21.00
CA ASP A 281 1.00 -19.35 -20.55
C ASP A 281 0.94 -19.43 -19.01
N SER A 282 0.33 -20.50 -18.50
CA SER A 282 0.26 -20.78 -17.06
C SER A 282 1.64 -20.93 -16.41
N SER A 283 2.70 -21.20 -17.18
CA SER A 283 4.09 -21.24 -16.69
C SER A 283 4.61 -19.85 -16.26
N THR A 284 4.06 -18.78 -16.84
CA THR A 284 4.33 -17.38 -16.47
C THR A 284 3.41 -16.87 -15.37
N SER A 285 2.54 -17.74 -14.84
CA SER A 285 1.62 -17.39 -13.77
C SER A 285 2.40 -16.91 -12.54
N PRO A 286 2.06 -15.75 -11.97
CA PRO A 286 2.67 -15.27 -10.73
C PRO A 286 2.52 -16.24 -9.53
N ALA A 287 1.63 -17.25 -9.64
CA ALA A 287 1.48 -18.33 -8.68
C ALA A 287 2.58 -19.41 -8.74
N ALA A 288 3.28 -19.57 -9.86
CA ALA A 288 4.31 -20.61 -10.05
C ALA A 288 5.62 -20.34 -9.28
N TYR A 289 5.80 -19.14 -8.72
CA TYR A 289 7.08 -18.66 -8.19
C TYR A 289 7.20 -18.67 -6.66
N ASN A 290 6.53 -19.57 -5.94
CA ASN A 290 6.63 -19.60 -4.48
C ASN A 290 6.60 -21.03 -3.91
N VAL A 291 7.77 -21.60 -3.59
CA VAL A 291 7.98 -22.27 -2.29
C VAL A 291 9.47 -22.24 -1.92
N ASN A 292 9.86 -21.34 -1.00
CA ASN A 292 11.06 -21.58 -0.19
C ASN A 292 10.66 -22.63 0.85
N VAL A 293 11.25 -23.83 0.82
CA VAL A 293 10.78 -25.02 1.57
C VAL A 293 10.73 -24.76 3.08
N ALA A 294 11.75 -24.10 3.65
CA ALA A 294 11.77 -23.69 5.06
C ALA A 294 10.70 -22.62 5.41
N GLY A 295 10.28 -21.82 4.43
CA GLY A 295 9.16 -20.89 4.62
C GLY A 295 7.79 -21.59 4.63
N ALA A 296 7.68 -22.81 4.07
CA ALA A 296 6.41 -23.53 4.00
C ALA A 296 6.06 -24.21 5.33
N THR A 297 7.04 -24.84 5.98
CA THR A 297 6.94 -25.47 7.31
C THR A 297 6.49 -24.47 8.37
N CYS A 298 7.17 -23.32 8.49
CA CYS A 298 6.77 -22.25 9.41
C CYS A 298 5.34 -21.78 9.15
N ARG A 299 4.99 -21.49 7.88
CA ARG A 299 3.65 -20.99 7.53
C ARG A 299 2.57 -22.02 7.87
N GLN A 300 2.80 -23.29 7.58
CA GLN A 300 1.84 -24.34 7.89
C GLN A 300 1.66 -24.51 9.41
N GLY A 301 2.75 -24.49 10.18
CA GLY A 301 2.68 -24.55 11.66
C GLY A 301 1.91 -23.37 12.25
N MET A 302 2.24 -22.15 11.82
CA MET A 302 1.52 -20.95 12.28
C MET A 302 0.06 -20.94 11.85
N HIS A 303 -0.26 -21.33 10.60
CA HIS A 303 -1.63 -21.42 10.13
C HIS A 303 -2.47 -22.44 10.91
N LYS A 304 -1.89 -23.59 11.28
CA LYS A 304 -2.56 -24.58 12.16
C LYS A 304 -2.87 -23.99 13.53
N SER A 305 -2.04 -23.07 14.03
CA SER A 305 -2.25 -22.38 15.30
C SER A 305 -3.20 -21.18 15.23
N VAL A 306 -3.73 -20.84 14.04
CA VAL A 306 -4.72 -19.77 13.90
C VAL A 306 -6.05 -20.26 14.44
N ASP A 307 -6.36 -19.88 15.67
CA ASP A 307 -7.60 -20.24 16.35
C ASP A 307 -8.79 -19.33 15.96
N SER A 308 -9.94 -19.61 16.55
CA SER A 308 -11.15 -18.80 16.35
C SER A 308 -10.98 -17.37 16.88
N ARG A 309 -10.17 -17.14 17.93
CA ARG A 309 -9.96 -15.82 18.54
C ARG A 309 -9.22 -14.89 17.59
N ILE A 310 -8.11 -15.33 16.97
CA ILE A 310 -7.39 -14.55 15.95
C ILE A 310 -8.31 -14.26 14.76
N ASN A 311 -9.07 -15.25 14.31
CA ASN A 311 -10.00 -15.07 13.19
C ASN A 311 -11.12 -14.04 13.50
N MET A 312 -11.65 -14.05 14.72
CA MET A 312 -12.62 -13.05 15.19
C MET A 312 -11.99 -11.67 15.31
N PHE A 313 -10.77 -11.59 15.86
CA PHE A 313 -10.03 -10.35 16.05
C PHE A 313 -9.86 -9.59 14.72
N PHE A 314 -9.41 -10.27 13.66
CA PHE A 314 -9.23 -9.68 12.33
C PHE A 314 -10.51 -9.67 11.47
N ARG A 315 -11.68 -10.06 12.01
CA ARG A 315 -12.92 -10.16 11.22
C ARG A 315 -13.37 -8.82 10.65
N ARG A 316 -13.27 -7.74 11.45
CA ARG A 316 -13.66 -6.39 11.02
C ARG A 316 -12.76 -5.89 9.89
N GLU A 317 -11.45 -6.10 10.04
CA GLU A 317 -10.44 -5.77 9.04
C GLU A 317 -10.72 -6.49 7.70
N ARG A 318 -10.90 -7.81 7.75
CA ARG A 318 -11.24 -8.63 6.56
C ARG A 318 -12.52 -8.18 5.86
N ARG A 319 -13.55 -7.79 6.63
CA ARG A 319 -14.79 -7.25 6.06
C ARG A 319 -14.55 -5.94 5.32
N TYR A 320 -13.81 -5.02 5.92
CA TYR A 320 -13.47 -3.76 5.29
C TYR A 320 -12.70 -3.98 3.97
N LEU A 321 -11.67 -4.84 4.01
CA LEU A 321 -10.87 -5.15 2.83
C LEU A 321 -11.66 -5.89 1.75
N ALA A 322 -12.59 -6.77 2.11
CA ALA A 322 -13.49 -7.40 1.14
C ALA A 322 -14.36 -6.36 0.42
N SER A 323 -14.91 -5.38 1.15
CA SER A 323 -15.66 -4.28 0.55
C SER A 323 -14.79 -3.41 -0.35
N ALA A 324 -13.56 -3.10 0.06
CA ALA A 324 -12.62 -2.33 -0.76
C ALA A 324 -12.23 -3.10 -2.05
N LEU A 325 -11.90 -4.38 -1.93
CA LEU A 325 -11.63 -5.27 -3.07
C LEU A 325 -12.81 -5.28 -4.04
N LYS A 326 -14.05 -5.34 -3.55
CA LYS A 326 -15.25 -5.31 -4.39
C LYS A 326 -15.44 -3.95 -5.06
N ALA A 327 -15.21 -2.87 -4.32
CA ALA A 327 -15.44 -1.50 -4.80
C ALA A 327 -14.40 -1.02 -5.82
N PHE A 328 -13.20 -1.60 -5.81
CA PHE A 328 -12.06 -1.24 -6.66
C PHE A 328 -11.54 -2.41 -7.50
N ALA A 329 -12.33 -3.47 -7.66
CA ALA A 329 -11.99 -4.56 -8.58
C ALA A 329 -11.94 -4.04 -10.02
N PRO A 330 -10.88 -4.33 -10.80
CA PRO A 330 -10.82 -3.92 -12.19
C PRO A 330 -11.81 -4.71 -13.04
N GLY A 331 -12.67 -3.99 -13.78
CA GLY A 331 -13.66 -4.58 -14.67
C GLY A 331 -14.67 -5.45 -13.93
N SER A 332 -14.89 -6.67 -14.43
CA SER A 332 -15.81 -7.65 -13.85
C SER A 332 -15.12 -8.73 -13.01
N LEU A 333 -13.88 -8.47 -12.54
CA LEU A 333 -13.12 -9.44 -11.77
C LEU A 333 -13.87 -9.81 -10.48
N GLN A 334 -14.21 -11.10 -10.35
CA GLN A 334 -14.95 -11.59 -9.20
C GLN A 334 -14.05 -11.69 -7.96
N LEU A 335 -14.64 -11.43 -6.79
CA LEU A 335 -13.94 -11.69 -5.54
C LEU A 335 -13.80 -13.20 -5.30
N PRO A 336 -12.62 -13.67 -4.86
CA PRO A 336 -12.42 -15.06 -4.48
C PRO A 336 -13.41 -15.51 -3.40
N ALA A 337 -13.79 -16.78 -3.40
CA ALA A 337 -14.76 -17.34 -2.45
C ALA A 337 -14.38 -17.05 -0.98
N GLY A 338 -13.08 -17.14 -0.65
CA GLY A 338 -12.54 -16.85 0.69
C GLY A 338 -12.75 -15.41 1.15
N TRP A 339 -12.87 -14.45 0.22
CA TRP A 339 -13.21 -13.06 0.51
C TRP A 339 -14.73 -12.81 0.51
N ARG A 340 -15.48 -13.48 -0.39
CA ARG A 340 -16.94 -13.32 -0.50
C ARG A 340 -17.69 -13.61 0.80
N ARG A 341 -17.21 -14.54 1.62
CA ARG A 341 -17.81 -14.82 2.95
C ARG A 341 -17.82 -13.62 3.90
N PHE A 342 -16.97 -12.62 3.67
CA PHE A 342 -16.90 -11.40 4.46
C PHE A 342 -17.79 -10.26 3.91
N LEU A 343 -18.39 -10.43 2.72
CA LEU A 343 -19.27 -9.43 2.10
C LEU A 343 -20.72 -9.43 2.62
N ARG A 344 -21.06 -10.22 3.65
CA ARG A 344 -22.44 -10.30 4.17
C ARG A 344 -22.97 -8.92 4.59
N PRO A 345 -24.27 -8.64 4.36
CA PRO A 345 -24.86 -7.34 4.59
C PRO A 345 -24.81 -7.00 6.08
N PHE A 346 -24.21 -5.85 6.41
CA PHE A 346 -24.51 -5.19 7.66
C PHE A 346 -25.81 -4.41 7.45
N PRO A 347 -26.86 -4.61 8.26
CA PRO A 347 -27.85 -3.55 8.41
C PRO A 347 -27.08 -2.37 9.04
N ASN A 348 -27.03 -1.23 8.35
CA ASN A 348 -26.63 0.08 8.88
C ASN A 348 -25.18 0.58 8.72
N MET A 349 -24.30 -0.06 7.94
CA MET A 349 -23.08 0.63 7.47
C MET A 349 -22.69 0.17 6.07
N THR A 350 -22.48 1.13 5.16
CA THR A 350 -21.73 1.06 3.87
C THR A 350 -22.45 0.99 2.52
N ALA A 351 -23.78 0.81 2.43
CA ALA A 351 -24.48 1.28 1.23
C ALA A 351 -24.66 2.80 1.31
N ASP A 352 -25.21 3.26 2.43
CA ASP A 352 -25.63 4.64 2.61
C ASP A 352 -24.47 5.65 2.64
N VAL A 353 -23.27 5.28 3.08
CA VAL A 353 -22.12 6.23 3.15
C VAL A 353 -21.41 6.36 1.81
N ALA A 354 -21.14 5.24 1.12
CA ALA A 354 -20.51 5.28 -0.21
C ALA A 354 -21.48 5.83 -1.27
N GLU A 355 -22.78 5.57 -1.11
CA GLU A 355 -23.84 6.09 -1.97
C GLU A 355 -24.21 7.54 -1.64
N LYS A 356 -24.23 7.98 -0.36
CA LYS A 356 -24.33 9.40 -0.01
C LYS A 356 -23.10 10.20 -0.45
N LEU A 357 -21.89 9.63 -0.37
CA LEU A 357 -20.67 10.26 -0.89
C LEU A 357 -20.67 10.33 -2.43
N ALA A 358 -21.28 9.36 -3.12
CA ALA A 358 -21.38 9.36 -4.58
C ALA A 358 -22.51 10.25 -5.13
N ARG A 359 -23.55 10.54 -4.33
CA ARG A 359 -24.74 11.31 -4.72
C ARG A 359 -24.74 12.76 -4.26
N GLN A 360 -23.70 13.26 -3.57
CA GLN A 360 -23.61 14.69 -3.31
C GLN A 360 -23.16 15.44 -4.57
N PRO A 361 -24.03 16.20 -5.25
CA PRO A 361 -23.54 17.22 -6.16
C PRO A 361 -22.73 18.22 -5.34
N LEU A 362 -21.56 18.61 -5.86
CA LEU A 362 -20.79 19.75 -5.38
C LEU A 362 -21.72 20.97 -5.40
N LYS A 363 -22.38 21.28 -4.28
CA LYS A 363 -23.09 22.55 -4.14
C LYS A 363 -22.00 23.63 -4.10
N PRO A 364 -22.03 24.64 -4.99
CA PRO A 364 -21.22 25.82 -4.80
C PRO A 364 -21.65 26.43 -3.46
N VAL A 365 -20.71 26.49 -2.51
CA VAL A 365 -20.89 27.30 -1.30
C VAL A 365 -20.91 28.74 -1.77
N VAL A 366 -22.11 29.30 -1.90
CA VAL A 366 -22.30 30.73 -2.06
C VAL A 366 -21.86 31.34 -0.72
N VAL A 367 -20.66 31.91 -0.70
CA VAL A 367 -20.21 32.75 0.40
C VAL A 367 -21.06 34.01 0.35
N SER A 368 -22.10 34.06 1.18
CA SER A 368 -22.88 35.26 1.42
C SER A 368 -21.99 36.28 2.12
N THR A 369 -21.47 37.25 1.37
CA THR A 369 -20.87 38.47 1.91
C THR A 369 -21.98 39.35 2.47
N ALA A 370 -22.44 39.07 3.69
CA ALA A 370 -23.23 40.01 4.47
C ALA A 370 -22.32 40.60 5.56
N SER A 371 -21.89 41.84 5.33
CA SER A 371 -21.29 42.68 6.37
C SER A 371 -22.29 42.82 7.52
N LYS A 372 -21.93 42.35 8.70
CA LYS A 372 -22.56 42.80 9.94
C LYS A 372 -21.66 43.86 10.55
N ASP A 373 -21.97 45.11 10.21
CA ASP A 373 -21.74 46.23 11.11
C ASP A 373 -22.40 45.91 12.45
N LEU A 374 -21.60 45.93 13.52
CA LEU A 374 -22.07 46.07 14.89
C LEU A 374 -21.19 47.12 15.55
N SER A 375 -21.61 48.36 15.37
CA SER A 375 -21.43 49.41 16.35
C SER A 375 -22.38 49.16 17.54
N GLN A 376 -21.87 49.54 18.71
CA GLN A 376 -22.43 49.52 20.08
C GLN A 376 -22.14 48.28 20.91
#